data_AF-A0A661E3F5-F1
#
_entry.id   AF-A0A661E3F5-F1
#
_cell.length_a   1.000
_cell.length_b   1.000
_cell.length_c   1.000
_cell.angle_alpha   90.00
_cell.angle_beta   90.00
_cell.angle_gamma   90.00
#
_symmetry.space_group_name_H-M   'P 1'
#
loop_
_entity.id
_entity.type
_entity.pdbx_description
1 polymer ?
#
loop_
_entity_poly.entity_id
_entity_poly.type
_entity_poly.pdbx_seq_one_letter_code
_entity_poly.pdbx_strand_id
1 'polypeptide(L)' 'MTVLNATEARSKLYSLIDETSNTHEPIVITGKRGNAVLISEEDWNAISETLHLLSVPGMRESIKDGLIEPVDECTEDLDW' A
#
# COMPACT_ATOMS: atom_id res chain seq x y z
N MET A 1 -3.64 -10.24 -9.02
CA MET A 1 -4.06 -9.18 -9.98
C MET A 1 -5.20 -9.63 -10.90
N THR A 2 -6.40 -9.11 -10.63
CA THR A 2 -7.62 -9.36 -11.42
C THR A 2 -7.83 -8.23 -12.44
N VAL A 3 -8.30 -8.54 -13.65
CA VAL A 3 -8.57 -7.54 -14.71
C VAL A 3 -10.02 -7.66 -15.16
N LEU A 4 -10.77 -6.56 -15.10
CA LEU A 4 -12.21 -6.51 -15.41
C LEU A 4 -12.50 -5.33 -16.33
N ASN A 5 -13.61 -5.36 -17.06
CA ASN A 5 -14.07 -4.15 -17.74
C ASN A 5 -14.94 -3.27 -16.83
N ALA A 6 -15.08 -1.99 -17.16
CA ALA A 6 -15.82 -1.02 -16.35
C ALA A 6 -17.30 -1.40 -16.13
N THR A 7 -17.93 -2.13 -17.06
CA THR A 7 -19.32 -2.58 -16.92
C THR A 7 -19.43 -3.70 -15.87
N GLU A 8 -18.51 -4.66 -15.90
CA GLU A 8 -18.42 -5.73 -14.90
C GLU A 8 -18.11 -5.16 -13.51
N ALA A 9 -17.11 -4.28 -13.44
CA ALA A 9 -16.71 -3.64 -12.19
C ALA A 9 -17.87 -2.87 -11.54
N ARG A 10 -18.64 -2.12 -12.34
CA ARG A 10 -19.84 -1.42 -11.85
C ARG A 10 -20.86 -2.37 -11.22
N SER A 11 -21.09 -3.53 -11.82
CA SER A 11 -22.08 -4.50 -11.30
C SER A 11 -21.65 -5.20 -10.00
N LYS A 12 -20.35 -5.17 -9.68
CA LYS A 12 -19.76 -5.91 -8.55
C LYS A 12 -19.01 -5.01 -7.57
N LEU A 13 -19.19 -3.69 -7.65
CA LEU A 13 -18.31 -2.72 -6.99
C LEU A 13 -18.15 -2.98 -5.48
N TYR A 14 -19.23 -3.27 -4.75
CA TYR A 14 -19.16 -3.60 -3.32
C TYR A 14 -18.29 -4.83 -3.04
N SER A 15 -18.51 -5.92 -3.76
CA SER A 15 -17.69 -7.14 -3.61
C SER A 15 -16.22 -6.91 -3.98
N LEU A 16 -15.95 -6.06 -4.97
CA LEU A 16 -14.57 -5.72 -5.35
C LEU A 16 -13.87 -4.89 -4.28
N ILE A 17 -14.58 -3.98 -3.61
CA ILE A 17 -14.04 -3.23 -2.46
C ILE A 17 -13.67 -4.21 -1.34
N ASP A 18 -14.59 -5.11 -0.98
CA ASP A 18 -14.34 -6.12 0.04
C ASP A 18 -13.17 -7.05 -0.36
N GLU A 19 -13.09 -7.46 -1.63
CA GLU A 19 -12.00 -8.27 -2.15
C GLU A 19 -10.66 -7.56 -1.99
N THR A 20 -10.54 -6.29 -2.43
CA THR A 20 -9.29 -5.53 -2.31
C THR A 20 -8.88 -5.31 -0.85
N SER A 21 -9.84 -5.10 0.05
CA SER A 21 -9.55 -4.90 1.48
C SER A 21 -9.13 -6.19 2.19
N ASN A 22 -9.61 -7.35 1.76
CA ASN A 22 -9.29 -8.63 2.42
C ASN A 22 -8.03 -9.29 1.83
N THR A 23 -7.78 -9.07 0.53
CA THR A 23 -6.70 -9.75 -0.19
C THR A 23 -5.46 -8.89 -0.35
N HIS A 24 -5.57 -7.56 -0.20
CA HIS A 24 -4.52 -6.59 -0.50
C HIS A 24 -3.98 -6.72 -1.95
N GLU A 25 -4.81 -7.23 -2.85
CA GLU A 25 -4.48 -7.39 -4.27
C GLU A 25 -5.13 -6.30 -5.11
N PRO A 26 -4.38 -5.59 -5.96
CA PRO A 26 -4.93 -4.57 -6.84
C PRO A 26 -5.77 -5.18 -7.97
N ILE A 27 -6.85 -4.49 -8.33
CA ILE A 27 -7.75 -4.86 -9.43
C ILE A 27 -7.67 -3.80 -10.53
N VAL A 28 -7.39 -4.23 -11.76
CA VAL A 28 -7.34 -3.32 -12.91
C VAL A 28 -8.72 -3.26 -13.57
N ILE A 29 -9.29 -2.07 -13.65
CA ILE A 29 -10.55 -1.79 -14.34
C ILE A 29 -10.23 -1.16 -15.70
N THR A 30 -10.57 -1.89 -16.76
CA THR A 30 -10.38 -1.46 -18.15
C THR A 30 -11.59 -0.69 -18.67
N GLY A 31 -11.35 0.45 -19.29
CA GLY A 31 -12.38 1.31 -19.85
C GLY A 31 -12.06 1.73 -21.28
N LYS A 32 -13.09 2.13 -22.04
CA LYS A 32 -12.91 2.55 -23.45
C LYS A 32 -11.99 3.76 -23.63
N ARG A 33 -11.86 4.61 -22.61
CA ARG A 33 -11.07 5.86 -22.62
C ARG A 33 -9.78 5.78 -21.80
N GLY A 34 -9.57 4.67 -21.09
CA GLY A 34 -8.47 4.52 -20.14
C GLY A 34 -8.78 3.48 -19.07
N ASN A 35 -7.73 3.10 -18.34
CA ASN A 35 -7.79 2.12 -17.27
C ASN A 35 -7.67 2.82 -15.91
N ALA A 36 -8.19 2.17 -14.88
CA ALA A 36 -8.03 2.56 -13.49
C ALA A 36 -7.59 1.34 -12.67
N VAL A 37 -7.02 1.58 -11.48
CA VAL A 37 -6.70 0.54 -10.52
C VAL A 37 -7.53 0.78 -9.27
N LEU A 38 -8.22 -0.24 -8.80
CA LEU A 38 -8.86 -0.27 -7.49
C LEU A 38 -7.91 -0.96 -6.51
N ILE A 39 -7.68 -0.31 -5.38
CA ILE A 39 -6.88 -0.76 -4.25
C ILE A 39 -7.65 -0.44 -2.97
N SER A 40 -7.34 -1.14 -1.88
CA SER A 40 -7.91 -0.78 -0.58
C SER A 40 -7.40 0.59 -0.13
N GLU A 41 -8.17 1.26 0.73
CA GLU A 41 -7.73 2.52 1.35
C GLU A 41 -6.45 2.34 2.16
N GLU A 42 -6.35 1.24 2.90
CA GLU A 42 -5.18 0.88 3.71
C GLU A 42 -3.92 0.77 2.85
N ASP A 43 -3.99 0.02 1.73
CA ASP A 43 -2.85 -0.13 0.82
C ASP A 43 -2.46 1.20 0.18
N TRP A 44 -3.44 2.05 -0.18
CA TRP A 44 -3.17 3.37 -0.72
C TRP A 44 -2.43 4.26 0.28
N ASN A 45 -2.85 4.25 1.54
CA ASN A 45 -2.21 5.00 2.62
C ASN A 45 -0.79 4.47 2.85
N ALA A 46 -0.60 3.15 2.92
CA ALA A 46 0.72 2.53 3.09
C ALA A 46 1.68 2.86 1.94
N ILE A 47 1.19 2.85 0.68
CA ILE A 47 1.98 3.27 -0.49
C ILE A 47 2.37 4.75 -0.37
N SER A 48 1.40 5.61 -0.03
CA SER A 48 1.63 7.06 0.09
C SER A 48 2.63 7.39 1.20
N GLU A 49 2.52 6.72 2.35
CA GLU A 49 3.46 6.85 3.47
C GLU A 49 4.85 6.34 3.09
N THR A 50 4.94 5.18 2.44
CA THR A 50 6.22 4.64 1.96
C THR A 50 6.90 5.62 1.00
N LEU A 51 6.16 6.19 0.04
CA LEU A 51 6.69 7.21 -0.87
C LEU A 51 7.12 8.47 -0.14
N HIS A 52 6.37 8.89 0.90
CA HIS A 52 6.75 10.02 1.74
C HIS A 52 8.06 9.74 2.49
N LEU A 53 8.19 8.61 3.16
CA LEU A 53 9.41 8.24 3.89
C LEU A 53 10.62 8.15 2.94
N LEU A 54 10.45 7.57 1.75
CA LEU A 54 11.51 7.50 0.74
C LEU A 54 11.92 8.86 0.18
N SER A 55 11.07 9.89 0.29
CA SER A 55 11.41 11.25 -0.13
C SER A 55 12.32 11.98 0.88
N VAL A 56 12.39 11.50 2.12
CA VAL A 56 13.24 12.08 3.16
C VAL A 56 14.68 11.53 3.03
N PRO A 57 15.69 12.39 2.82
CA PRO A 57 17.08 11.94 2.67
C PRO A 57 17.57 11.12 3.87
N GLY A 58 18.17 9.95 3.61
CA GLY A 58 18.72 9.06 4.63
C GLY A 58 17.67 8.25 5.42
N MET A 59 16.37 8.50 5.22
CA MET A 59 15.30 7.81 5.95
C MET A 59 15.23 6.33 5.63
N ARG A 60 15.41 5.97 4.36
CA ARG A 60 15.39 4.56 3.92
C ARG A 60 16.49 3.75 4.61
N GLU A 61 17.70 4.30 4.65
CA GLU A 61 18.87 3.68 5.26
C GLU A 61 18.64 3.54 6.77
N SER A 62 18.21 4.61 7.43
CA SER A 62 17.86 4.60 8.86
C SER A 62 16.83 3.50 9.22
N ILE A 63 15.75 3.37 8.46
CA ILE A 63 14.73 2.33 8.67
C ILE A 63 15.32 0.93 8.47
N LYS A 64 16.20 0.73 7.48
CA LYS A 64 16.83 -0.56 7.23
C LYS A 64 17.81 -0.97 8.31
N ASP A 65 18.60 -0.01 8.80
CA ASP A 65 19.57 -0.24 9.86
C ASP A 65 18.81 -0.64 11.14
N GLY A 66 17.76 0.12 11.49
CA GLY A 66 16.90 -0.21 12.64
C GLY A 66 16.12 -1.53 12.53
N LEU A 67 15.86 -2.04 11.32
CA LEU A 67 15.23 -3.36 11.12
C LEU A 67 16.19 -4.53 11.37
N ILE A 68 17.50 -4.30 11.27
CA ILE A 68 18.54 -5.34 11.46
C ILE A 68 19.07 -5.30 12.90
N GLU A 69 18.95 -4.16 13.58
CA GLU A 69 19.31 -3.98 14.98
C GLU A 69 18.60 -5.03 15.87
N PRO A 70 19.35 -5.84 16.65
CA PRO A 70 18.77 -6.73 17.63
C PRO A 70 18.00 -5.95 18.71
N VAL A 71 16.89 -6.52 19.18
CA VAL A 71 16.05 -5.87 20.21
C VAL A 71 16.82 -5.64 21.52
N ASP A 72 17.80 -6.48 21.84
CA ASP A 72 18.67 -6.35 23.02
C ASP A 72 19.70 -5.23 22.91
N GLU A 73 19.95 -4.70 21.71
CA GLU A 73 20.82 -3.55 21.47
C GLU A 73 20.01 -2.22 21.38
N CYS A 74 18.68 -2.30 21.31
CA CYS A 74 17.81 -1.13 21.36
C CYS A 74 17.85 -0.46 22.75
N THR A 75 17.91 0.88 22.77
CA THR A 75 17.79 1.65 24.01
C THR A 75 16.37 1.56 24.58
N GLU A 76 16.26 1.31 25.88
CA GLU A 76 14.99 1.41 26.62
C GLU A 76 14.70 2.85 27.09
N ASP A 77 15.74 3.69 27.10
CA ASP A 77 15.69 5.08 27.52
C ASP A 77 15.66 6.02 26.31
N LEU A 78 14.80 7.05 26.38
CA LEU A 78 14.79 8.16 25.43
C LEU A 78 15.75 9.24 25.94
N ASP A 79 16.69 9.66 25.09
CA ASP A 79 17.69 10.69 25.40
C ASP A 79 17.11 12.14 25.48
N TRP A 80 15.79 12.29 25.53
CA TRP A 80 15.09 13.58 25.50
C TRP A 80 14.03 13.72 26.59
#